data_AF-A0A3D5DCP8-F1
#
_entry.id   AF-A0A3D5DCP8-F1
#
_cell.length_a   1.000
_cell.length_b   1.000
_cell.length_c   1.000
_cell.angle_alpha   90.00
_cell.angle_beta   90.00
_cell.angle_gamma   90.00
#
_symmetry.space_group_name_H-M   'P 1'
#
loop_
_entity.id
_entity.type
_entity.pdbx_description
1 polymer ?
#
loop_
_entity_poly.entity_id
_entity_poly.type
_entity_poly.pdbx_seq_one_letter_code
_entity_poly.pdbx_strand_id
1 'polypeptide(L)'
;RVTLLAFSEFGRRVPENTSLGTDHGTANVMFVAGKNVNGGHYGRAPSLTDLDDGDNLIYTTDFRRVYATVIDGWLRLGVSKELLGGEFDVFPIFS
;
A
#
# COMPACT_ATOMS: atom_id res chain seq x y z
N ARG A 1 21.17 -0.57 -9.54
CA ARG A 1 20.16 -1.57 -9.08
C ARG A 1 18.78 -1.03 -9.49
N VAL A 2 17.76 -1.86 -9.66
CA VAL A 2 16.39 -1.42 -10.03
C VAL A 2 15.41 -1.92 -8.98
N THR A 3 14.49 -1.05 -8.58
CA THR A 3 13.33 -1.36 -7.73
C THR A 3 12.08 -0.92 -8.50
N LEU A 4 11.10 -1.80 -8.60
CA LEU A 4 9.76 -1.54 -9.09
C LEU A 4 8.82 -1.30 -7.91
N LEU A 5 8.07 -0.21 -7.94
CA LEU A 5 6.92 0.04 -7.08
C LEU A 5 5.67 0.03 -7.95
N ALA A 6 4.72 -0.85 -7.65
CA ALA A 6 3.41 -0.88 -8.29
C ALA A 6 2.36 -0.33 -7.32
N PHE A 7 1.66 0.71 -7.77
CA PHE A 7 0.56 1.37 -7.07
C PHE A 7 -0.66 1.41 -8.00
N SER A 8 -1.83 1.37 -7.40
CA SER A 8 -3.10 1.63 -8.07
C SER A 8 -4.01 2.39 -7.10
N GLU A 9 -4.86 3.26 -7.60
CA GLU A 9 -5.98 3.81 -6.81
C GLU A 9 -7.24 2.91 -6.91
N PHE A 10 -7.18 1.91 -7.77
CA PHE A 10 -8.28 1.00 -8.05
C PHE A 10 -8.19 -0.24 -7.15
N GLY A 11 -8.84 -0.15 -5.99
CA GLY A 11 -9.17 -1.27 -5.12
C GLY A 11 -10.48 -1.95 -5.51
N ARG A 12 -10.88 -2.97 -4.75
CA ARG A 12 -12.12 -3.72 -4.97
C ARG A 12 -12.95 -3.76 -3.68
N ARG A 13 -14.27 -3.60 -3.79
CA ARG A 13 -15.20 -3.89 -2.69
C ARG A 13 -15.34 -5.39 -2.48
N VAL A 14 -15.74 -5.79 -1.28
CA VAL A 14 -15.90 -7.21 -0.95
C VAL A 14 -17.14 -7.83 -1.59
N PRO A 15 -18.34 -7.19 -1.56
CA PRO A 15 -19.54 -7.79 -2.12
C PRO A 15 -19.52 -7.91 -3.64
N GLU A 16 -20.19 -8.94 -4.15
CA GLU A 16 -20.46 -9.08 -5.59
C GLU A 16 -21.45 -7.99 -6.04
N ASN A 17 -21.21 -7.41 -7.22
CA ASN A 17 -22.11 -6.44 -7.84
C ASN A 17 -23.10 -7.12 -8.81
N THR A 18 -24.06 -6.35 -9.35
CA THR A 18 -25.11 -6.88 -10.24
C THR A 18 -24.60 -7.48 -11.55
N SER A 19 -23.31 -7.31 -11.87
CA SER A 19 -22.66 -7.83 -13.06
C SER A 19 -21.76 -9.05 -12.78
N LEU A 20 -21.93 -9.71 -11.62
CA LEU A 20 -21.13 -10.87 -11.19
C LEU A 20 -19.63 -10.54 -11.05
N GLY A 21 -19.31 -9.28 -10.76
CA GLY A 21 -17.97 -8.80 -10.45
C GLY A 21 -17.94 -8.12 -9.09
N THR A 22 -17.02 -7.18 -8.90
CA THR A 22 -17.01 -6.31 -7.71
C THR A 22 -16.95 -4.84 -8.13
N ASP A 23 -17.30 -3.93 -7.23
CA ASP A 23 -17.17 -2.50 -7.53
C ASP A 23 -15.78 -1.97 -7.20
N HIS A 24 -15.49 -0.76 -7.70
CA HIS A 24 -14.29 -0.02 -7.32
C HIS A 24 -14.33 0.26 -5.81
N GLY A 25 -13.31 -0.24 -5.11
CA GLY A 25 -13.10 -0.02 -3.68
C GLY A 25 -11.89 0.85 -3.37
N THR A 26 -11.79 1.28 -2.13
CA THR A 26 -10.82 2.29 -1.68
C THR A 26 -9.47 1.73 -1.21
N ALA A 27 -9.35 0.41 -1.04
CA ALA A 27 -8.11 -0.22 -0.57
C ALA A 27 -7.61 -1.31 -1.55
N ASN A 28 -6.29 -1.46 -1.62
CA ASN A 28 -5.62 -2.43 -2.48
C ASN A 28 -4.33 -2.97 -1.85
N VAL A 29 -3.58 -3.75 -2.65
CA VAL A 29 -2.23 -4.20 -2.34
C VAL A 29 -1.23 -3.42 -3.21
N MET A 30 -0.16 -2.95 -2.58
CA MET A 30 1.01 -2.40 -3.27
C MET A 30 2.12 -3.45 -3.36
N PHE A 31 2.83 -3.50 -4.48
CA PHE A 31 3.96 -4.41 -4.67
C PHE A 31 5.26 -3.63 -4.78
N VAL A 32 6.31 -4.11 -4.10
CA VAL A 32 7.69 -3.64 -4.25
C VAL A 32 8.56 -4.82 -4.66
N ALA A 33 9.28 -4.69 -5.76
CA ALA A 33 10.09 -5.78 -6.30
C ALA A 33 11.46 -5.29 -6.76
N GLY A 34 12.52 -6.05 -6.46
CA GLY A 34 13.89 -5.70 -6.84
C GLY A 34 14.89 -6.58 -6.12
N LYS A 35 16.13 -6.65 -6.63
CA LYS A 35 17.20 -7.49 -6.06
C LYS A 35 17.53 -7.14 -4.59
N ASN A 36 17.33 -5.89 -4.20
CA ASN A 36 17.59 -5.37 -2.86
C ASN A 36 16.33 -5.26 -1.98
N VAL A 37 15.20 -5.84 -2.43
CA VAL A 37 13.97 -5.88 -1.65
C VAL A 37 13.95 -7.16 -0.82
N ASN A 38 13.87 -7.00 0.50
CA ASN A 38 13.60 -8.07 1.44
C ASN A 38 12.11 -8.45 1.30
N GLY A 39 11.84 -9.50 0.52
CA GLY A 39 10.49 -9.98 0.24
C GLY A 39 9.73 -10.40 1.50
N GLY A 40 8.40 -10.37 1.42
CA GLY A 40 7.51 -10.73 2.52
C GLY A 40 6.20 -9.95 2.46
N HIS A 41 5.31 -10.24 3.40
CA HIS A 41 4.10 -9.47 3.62
C HIS A 41 4.37 -8.42 4.71
N TYR A 42 4.16 -7.15 4.37
CA TYR A 42 4.28 -6.03 5.29
C TYR A 42 2.90 -5.41 5.49
N GLY A 43 2.55 -5.12 6.74
CA GLY A 43 1.21 -4.68 7.12
C GLY A 43 0.36 -5.83 7.68
N ARG A 44 -0.95 -5.63 7.72
CA ARG A 44 -1.93 -6.63 8.18
C ARG A 44 -2.90 -6.95 7.06
N ALA A 45 -3.39 -8.19 6.99
CA ALA A 45 -4.52 -8.51 6.13
C ALA A 45 -5.77 -7.75 6.62
N PRO A 46 -6.56 -7.12 5.72
CA PRO A 46 -7.82 -6.49 6.10
C PRO A 46 -8.87 -7.57 6.42
N SER A 47 -9.91 -7.17 7.17
CA SER A 47 -11.09 -8.03 7.36
C SER A 47 -11.93 -8.04 6.08
N LEU A 48 -12.51 -9.19 5.75
CA LEU A 48 -13.52 -9.32 4.68
C LEU A 48 -14.96 -9.23 5.20
N THR A 49 -15.13 -9.02 6.50
CA THR A 49 -16.46 -8.98 7.17
C THR A 49 -16.66 -7.75 8.03
N ASP A 50 -15.59 -7.01 8.32
CA ASP A 50 -15.62 -5.72 9.01
C ASP A 50 -15.21 -4.67 7.98
N LEU A 51 -16.22 -4.00 7.43
CA LEU A 51 -16.14 -3.08 6.29
C LEU A 51 -16.64 -1.70 6.71
N ASP A 52 -16.28 -0.67 5.94
CA ASP A 52 -16.89 0.65 6.13
C ASP A 52 -18.34 0.70 5.61
N ASP A 53 -19.03 1.81 5.84
CA ASP A 53 -20.42 2.04 5.43
C ASP A 53 -20.66 1.90 3.91
N GLY A 54 -19.59 1.89 3.11
CA GLY A 54 -19.62 1.73 1.65
C GLY A 54 -19.15 0.37 1.16
N ASP A 55 -19.11 -0.65 2.03
CA ASP A 55 -18.62 -2.01 1.76
C ASP A 55 -17.15 -2.08 1.31
N ASN A 56 -16.35 -1.06 1.65
CA ASN A 56 -14.92 -1.09 1.38
C ASN A 56 -14.17 -1.82 2.48
N LEU A 57 -13.06 -2.45 2.07
CA LEU A 57 -12.04 -2.87 2.99
C LEU A 57 -11.51 -1.66 3.78
N ILE A 58 -11.52 -1.78 5.11
CA ILE A 58 -10.80 -0.83 5.97
C ILE A 58 -9.30 -1.05 5.74
N TYR A 59 -8.62 -0.03 5.23
CA TYR A 59 -7.19 -0.12 4.94
C TYR A 59 -6.40 -0.38 6.24
N THR A 60 -5.40 -1.26 6.16
CA THR A 60 -4.55 -1.59 7.31
C THR A 60 -3.21 -0.86 7.29
N THR A 61 -2.86 -0.29 6.15
CA THR A 61 -1.59 0.38 5.88
C THR A 61 -1.86 1.64 5.06
N ASP A 62 -1.46 2.78 5.59
CA ASP A 62 -1.43 4.02 4.81
C ASP A 62 -0.38 3.90 3.70
N PHE A 63 -0.77 4.06 2.44
CA PHE A 63 0.11 3.93 1.29
C PHE A 63 1.31 4.88 1.35
N ARG A 64 1.19 6.01 2.05
CA ARG A 64 2.28 6.98 2.25
C ARG A 64 3.45 6.38 3.01
N ARG A 65 3.24 5.35 3.84
CA ARG A 65 4.32 4.57 4.46
C ARG A 65 5.19 3.87 3.43
N VAL A 66 4.60 3.35 2.35
CA VAL A 66 5.34 2.71 1.26
C VAL A 66 6.13 3.77 0.47
N TYR A 67 5.53 4.93 0.19
CA TYR A 67 6.25 6.04 -0.43
C TYR A 67 7.40 6.53 0.45
N ALA A 68 7.19 6.75 1.75
CA ALA A 68 8.24 7.15 2.68
C ALA A 68 9.39 6.15 2.68
N THR A 69 9.08 4.85 2.69
CA THR A 69 10.07 3.76 2.63
C THR A 69 10.92 3.84 1.37
N VAL A 70 10.33 4.12 0.20
CA VAL A 70 11.07 4.25 -1.07
C VAL A 70 11.88 5.54 -1.13
N ILE A 71 11.32 6.67 -0.67
CA ILE A 71 11.99 7.97 -0.67
C ILE A 71 13.24 7.94 0.22
N ASP A 72 13.10 7.47 1.46
CA ASP A 72 14.20 7.53 2.42
C ASP A 72 15.09 6.29 2.38
N GLY A 73 14.56 5.12 2.01
CA GLY A 73 15.33 3.88 1.93
C GLY A 73 16.03 3.68 0.58
N TRP A 74 15.27 3.70 -0.51
CA TRP A 74 15.81 3.43 -1.85
C TRP A 74 16.46 4.65 -2.49
N LEU A 75 15.77 5.79 -2.50
CA LEU A 75 16.30 7.04 -3.06
C LEU A 75 17.27 7.74 -2.09
N ARG A 76 17.24 7.37 -0.81
CA ARG A 76 18.13 7.88 0.26
C ARG A 76 18.09 9.40 0.41
N LEU A 77 16.92 9.99 0.24
CA LEU A 77 16.79 11.44 0.27
C LEU A 77 16.60 11.99 1.68
N GLY A 78 15.95 11.25 2.59
CA GLY A 78 15.74 11.69 3.98
C GLY A 78 14.77 12.87 4.10
N VAL A 79 13.85 13.02 3.14
CA VAL A 79 12.92 14.16 3.00
C VAL A 79 11.46 13.72 2.88
N SER A 80 11.15 12.44 3.15
CA SER A 80 9.78 11.93 3.03
C SER A 80 8.77 12.73 3.84
N LYS A 81 9.15 13.21 5.04
CA LYS A 81 8.31 14.05 5.90
C LYS A 81 7.83 15.32 5.21
N GLU A 82 8.76 16.03 4.55
CA GLU A 82 8.46 17.27 3.84
C GLU A 82 7.61 17.00 2.58
N LEU A 83 8.01 16.00 1.80
CA LEU A 83 7.32 15.67 0.54
C LEU A 83 5.90 15.12 0.75
N LEU A 84 5.66 14.37 1.83
CA LEU A 84 4.37 13.74 2.12
C LEU A 84 3.49 14.57 3.07
N GLY A 85 4.00 15.71 3.56
CA GLY A 85 3.29 16.59 4.49
C GLY A 85 3.03 15.98 5.87
N GLY A 86 3.83 14.99 6.28
CA GLY A 86 3.63 14.27 7.54
C GLY A 86 4.67 13.17 7.75
N GLU A 87 4.84 12.73 8.99
CA GLU A 87 5.71 11.58 9.32
C GLU A 87 4.95 10.27 9.14
N PHE A 88 5.60 9.31 8.48
CA PHE A 88 5.04 7.99 8.21
C PHE A 88 6.09 6.92 8.52
N ASP A 89 5.73 5.95 9.36
CA ASP A 89 6.63 4.84 9.72
C ASP A 89 7.04 4.04 8.49
N VAL A 90 8.35 3.92 8.27
CA VAL A 90 8.92 3.15 7.16
C VAL A 90 8.94 1.65 7.43
N PHE A 91 9.01 0.87 6.37
CA PHE A 91 9.18 -0.58 6.43
C PHE A 91 10.65 -0.98 6.20
N PRO A 92 11.15 -2.02 6.88
CA PRO A 92 12.54 -2.49 6.73
C PRO A 92 12.73 -3.36 5.47
N ILE A 93 12.28 -2.88 4.30
CA ILE A 93 12.26 -3.68 3.06
C ILE A 93 13.53 -3.59 2.22
N PHE A 94 14.45 -2.67 2.52
CA PHE A 94 15.67 -2.49 1.73
C PHE A 94 16.91 -2.97 2.48
N SER A 95 17.79 -3.66 1.75
CA SER A 95 19.13 -4.08 2.18
C SER A 95 20.26 -3.29 1.50
#